data_AF-A0A959E834-F1
#
_entry.id   AF-A0A959E834-F1
#
_cell.length_a   1.000
_cell.length_b   1.000
_cell.length_c   1.000
_cell.angle_alpha   90.00
_cell.angle_beta   90.00
_cell.angle_gamma   90.00
#
_symmetry.space_group_name_H-M   'P 1'
#
loop_
_entity.id
_entity.type
_entity.pdbx_description
1 polymer ?
#
loop_
_entity_poly.entity_id
_entity_poly.type
_entity_poly.pdbx_seq_one_letter_code
_entity_poly.pdbx_strand_id
1 'polypeptide(L)' 'MRISFPDGFLWGSSTSAAQIETASDHNWRGVKSRDGFIFDRTSDHELRREEDLEYICSFGTVYRCGVDWS' A
#
# COMPACT_ATOMS: atom_id res chain seq x y z
N MET A 1 -31.57 -16.03 1.88
CA MET A 1 -31.03 -15.41 3.12
C MET A 1 -30.04 -14.34 2.70
N ARG A 2 -30.19 -13.09 3.17
CA ARG A 2 -29.28 -11.98 2.85
C ARG A 2 -28.31 -11.82 4.02
N ILE A 3 -27.00 -11.90 3.75
CA ILE A 3 -25.97 -11.61 4.73
C ILE A 3 -25.70 -10.10 4.68
N SER A 4 -25.67 -9.45 5.84
CA SER A 4 -25.37 -8.03 5.99
C SER A 4 -24.18 -7.84 6.92
N PHE A 5 -23.38 -6.81 6.65
CA PHE A 5 -22.32 -6.40 7.57
C PHE A 5 -22.91 -5.73 8.80
N PRO A 6 -22.21 -5.76 9.95
CA PRO A 6 -22.61 -5.01 11.14
C PRO A 6 -22.69 -3.51 10.86
N ASP A 7 -23.52 -2.82 11.63
CA ASP A 7 -23.54 -1.36 11.62
C ASP A 7 -22.16 -0.81 12.02
N GLY A 8 -21.70 0.20 11.28
CA GLY A 8 -20.38 0.79 11.50
C GLY A 8 -19.20 -0.06 11.02
N PHE A 9 -19.42 -1.11 10.22
CA PHE A 9 -18.32 -1.83 9.59
C PHE A 9 -17.44 -0.89 8.77
N LEU A 10 -16.13 -0.93 9.03
CA LEU A 10 -15.15 -0.04 8.41
C LEU A 10 -14.69 -0.61 7.07
N TRP A 11 -14.92 0.14 6.01
CA TRP A 11 -14.43 -0.14 4.66
C TRP A 11 -13.23 0.73 4.36
N GLY A 12 -12.28 0.17 3.62
CA GLY A 12 -11.02 0.85 3.39
C GLY A 12 -10.04 0.05 2.57
N SER A 13 -8.86 0.64 2.42
CA SER A 13 -7.71 0.05 1.73
C SER A 13 -6.53 -0.12 2.70
N SER A 14 -5.56 -0.95 2.31
CA SER A 14 -4.33 -1.12 3.10
C SER A 14 -3.10 -1.24 2.22
N THR A 15 -2.00 -0.66 2.71
CA THR A 15 -0.69 -0.64 2.07
C THR A 15 0.41 -0.89 3.09
N SER A 16 1.65 -1.03 2.61
CA SER A 16 2.87 -1.20 3.41
C SER A 16 3.97 -0.35 2.82
N ALA A 17 4.63 0.49 3.62
CA ALA A 17 5.63 1.45 3.16
C ALA A 17 6.68 0.80 2.24
N ALA A 18 7.32 -0.27 2.70
CA ALA A 18 8.32 -1.03 1.94
C ALA A 18 7.82 -1.65 0.62
N GLN A 19 6.51 -1.64 0.33
CA GLN A 19 5.95 -2.20 -0.92
C GLN A 19 5.49 -1.12 -1.90
N ILE A 20 5.18 0.09 -1.41
CA ILE A 20 4.53 1.13 -2.22
C ILE A 20 5.27 2.46 -2.26
N GLU A 21 6.12 2.75 -1.27
CA GLU A 21 7.01 3.92 -1.28
C GLU A 21 8.29 3.59 -2.04
N THR A 22 9.06 4.61 -2.42
CA THR A 22 10.38 4.43 -3.07
C THR A 22 11.15 3.31 -2.38
N ALA A 23 11.63 2.35 -3.18
CA ALA A 23 12.50 1.29 -2.70
C ALA A 23 13.84 1.90 -2.25
N SER A 24 13.87 2.35 -0.99
CA SER A 24 14.99 3.02 -0.35
C SER A 24 16.15 2.04 -0.11
N ASP A 25 17.22 2.49 0.51
CA ASP A 25 18.35 1.63 0.85
C ASP A 25 18.04 0.77 2.08
N HIS A 26 17.23 -0.29 1.88
CA HIS A 26 16.85 -1.25 2.89
C HIS A 26 17.15 -2.68 2.44
N ASN A 27 17.04 -3.66 3.35
CA ASN A 27 17.42 -5.07 3.14
C ASN A 27 16.79 -5.76 1.92
N TRP A 28 15.70 -5.22 1.36
CA TRP A 28 15.01 -5.81 0.21
C TRP A 28 15.39 -5.17 -1.12
N ARG A 29 16.11 -4.04 -1.13
CA ARG A 29 16.60 -3.39 -2.35
C ARG A 29 17.44 -4.37 -3.17
N GLY A 30 17.10 -4.51 -4.45
CA GLY A 30 17.82 -5.39 -5.38
C GLY A 30 17.53 -6.89 -5.22
N VAL A 31 16.62 -7.28 -4.32
CA VAL A 31 16.19 -8.69 -4.23
C VAL A 31 15.54 -9.11 -5.54
N LYS A 32 16.00 -10.24 -6.08
CA LYS A 32 15.45 -10.84 -7.29
C LYS A 32 14.36 -11.85 -6.92
N SER A 33 13.15 -11.63 -7.39
CA SER A 33 12.03 -12.56 -7.23
C SER A 33 12.17 -13.78 -8.14
N ARG A 34 11.30 -14.78 -7.94
CA ARG A 34 11.33 -16.05 -8.67
C ARG A 34 11.05 -15.91 -10.16
N ASP A 35 10.26 -14.91 -10.54
CA ASP A 35 9.97 -14.54 -11.93
C ASP A 35 11.04 -13.63 -12.55
N GLY A 36 12.08 -13.28 -11.78
CA GLY A 36 13.24 -12.56 -12.26
C GLY A 36 13.16 -11.05 -12.16
N PHE A 37 12.06 -10.49 -11.64
CA PHE A 37 11.97 -9.07 -11.33
C PHE A 37 12.95 -8.68 -10.21
N ILE A 38 13.51 -7.48 -10.29
CA ILE A 38 14.44 -6.93 -9.30
C ILE A 38 13.70 -5.86 -8.52
N PHE A 39 13.73 -5.94 -7.19
CA PHE A 39 13.11 -4.94 -6.33
C PHE A 39 13.89 -3.62 -6.36
N ASP A 40 13.64 -2.80 -7.38
CA ASP A 40 14.32 -1.53 -7.63
C ASP A 40 13.39 -0.32 -7.77
N ARG A 41 12.07 -0.55 -7.79
CA ARG A 41 11.03 0.48 -7.82
C ARG A 41 9.69 -0.10 -7.40
N THR A 42 8.82 0.76 -6.86
CA THR A 42 7.45 0.45 -6.43
C THR A 42 6.47 1.42 -7.10
N SER A 43 5.36 1.77 -6.45
CA SER A 43 4.41 2.79 -6.91
C SER A 43 4.81 4.23 -6.59
N ASP A 44 5.89 4.46 -5.84
CA ASP A 44 6.38 5.78 -5.43
C ASP A 44 5.31 6.61 -4.68
N HIS A 45 4.57 5.98 -3.75
CA HIS A 45 3.43 6.56 -3.04
C HIS A 45 3.73 7.90 -2.38
N GLU A 46 4.90 8.03 -1.77
CA GLU A 46 5.35 9.25 -1.12
C GLU A 46 5.58 10.41 -2.12
N LEU A 47 5.79 10.11 -3.40
CA LEU A 47 5.89 11.10 -4.48
C LEU A 47 4.55 11.33 -5.18
N ARG A 48 3.57 10.43 -5.01
CA ARG A 48 2.28 10.43 -5.69
C ARG A 48 1.07 10.48 -4.74
N ARG A 49 1.27 10.99 -3.52
CA ARG A 49 0.26 10.96 -2.46
C ARG A 49 -1.11 11.53 -2.88
N GLU A 50 -1.13 12.58 -3.69
CA GLU A 50 -2.38 13.19 -4.15
C GLU A 50 -3.17 12.25 -5.06
N GLU A 51 -2.50 11.63 -6.04
CA GLU A 51 -3.10 10.63 -6.94
C GLU A 51 -3.60 9.42 -6.14
N ASP A 52 -2.77 8.89 -5.24
CA ASP A 52 -3.14 7.72 -4.44
C ASP A 52 -4.27 8.03 -3.44
N LEU A 53 -4.34 9.25 -2.92
CA LEU A 53 -5.43 9.69 -2.05
C LEU A 53 -6.79 9.64 -2.76
N GLU A 54 -6.85 10.00 -4.05
CA GLU A 54 -8.07 9.89 -4.85
C GLU A 54 -8.58 8.44 -4.89
N TYR A 55 -7.68 7.48 -5.11
CA TYR A 55 -8.03 6.06 -5.07
C TYR A 55 -8.43 5.61 -3.66
N ILE A 56 -7.67 5.96 -2.63
CA ILE A 56 -7.97 5.57 -1.23
C ILE A 56 -9.37 6.03 -0.82
N CYS A 57 -9.71 7.29 -1.12
CA CYS A 57 -11.03 7.86 -0.80
C CYS A 57 -12.18 7.16 -1.56
N SER A 58 -11.91 6.50 -2.68
CA SER A 58 -12.93 5.74 -3.42
C SER A 58 -13.30 4.40 -2.77
N PHE A 59 -12.45 3.85 -1.89
CA PHE A 59 -12.62 2.52 -1.30
C PHE A 59 -13.20 2.52 0.12
N GLY A 60 -13.38 3.68 0.73
CA GLY A 60 -14.05 3.81 2.03
C GLY A 60 -13.49 4.92 2.89
N THR A 61 -13.62 4.74 4.20
CA THR A 61 -13.30 5.77 5.20
C THR A 61 -12.05 5.46 6.00
N VAL A 62 -11.46 4.27 5.83
CA VAL A 62 -10.26 3.83 6.54
C VAL A 62 -9.12 3.56 5.57
N TYR A 63 -7.93 3.99 5.96
CA TYR A 63 -6.69 3.67 5.28
C TYR A 63 -5.69 3.11 6.29
N ARG A 64 -5.26 1.87 6.10
CA ARG A 64 -4.22 1.24 6.92
C ARG A 64 -2.89 1.26 6.16
N CYS A 65 -1.96 2.09 6.61
CA CYS A 65 -0.60 2.13 6.10
C CYS A 65 0.43 1.67 7.15
N GLY A 66 1.61 1.30 6.68
CA GLY A 66 2.79 1.09 7.51
C GLY A 66 3.65 2.36 7.57
N VAL A 67 4.44 2.50 8.62
CA VAL A 67 5.52 3.47 8.71
C VAL A 67 6.82 2.69 8.55
N ASP A 68 7.66 3.08 7.60
CA ASP A 68 8.99 2.48 7.49
C ASP A 68 9.86 2.90 8.68
N TRP A 69 10.48 1.91 9.34
CA TRP A 69 11.28 2.13 10.55
C TRP A 69 12.78 2.14 10.27
N SER A 70 13.21 1.73 9.06
CA SER A 70 14.64 1.75 8.70
C SER A 70 15.26 3.15 8.76
#